data_AF-A0A7W9V1A6-F1
#
_entry.id   AF-A0A7W9V1A6-F1
#
_cell.length_a   1.000
_cell.length_b   1.000
_cell.length_c   1.000
_cell.angle_alpha   90.00
_cell.angle_beta   90.00
_cell.angle_gamma   90.00
#
_symmetry.space_group_name_H-M   'P 1'
#
loop_
_entity.id
_entity.type
_entity.pdbx_description
1 polymer ?
#
loop_
_entity_poly.entity_id
_entity_poly.type
_entity_poly.pdbx_seq_one_letter_code
_entity_poly.pdbx_strand_id
1 'polypeptide(L)' 'MVSPQNLTIACAAVGLTDREGDLLRKVLPWSLGLLLVMCLVVLAQSTVVLGWVLP' A
#
# COMPACT_ATOMS: atom_id res chain seq x y z
N MET A 1 5.95 4.68 -1.64
CA MET A 1 7.29 5.03 -1.11
C MET A 1 7.22 5.04 0.40
N VAL A 2 7.96 4.17 1.07
CA VAL A 2 8.10 4.19 2.53
C VAL A 2 9.41 4.92 2.83
N SER A 3 9.30 6.22 3.13
CA SER A 3 10.42 7.07 3.55
C SER A 3 10.36 7.28 5.06
N PRO A 4 11.51 7.30 5.77
CA PRO A 4 11.56 7.64 7.19
C PRO A 4 10.81 8.95 7.50
N GLN A 5 10.97 9.98 6.66
CA GLN A 5 10.32 11.29 6.84
C GLN A 5 8.79 11.20 6.85
N ASN A 6 8.23 10.40 5.92
CA ASN A 6 6.78 10.20 5.85
C ASN A 6 6.27 9.40 7.06
N LEU A 7 7.09 8.47 7.55
CA LEU A 7 6.79 7.65 8.71
C LEU A 7 6.77 8.47 10.00
N THR A 8 7.72 9.41 10.17
CA THR A 8 7.78 10.34 11.31
C THR A 8 6.55 11.23 11.35
N ILE A 9 6.15 11.81 10.21
CA ILE A 9 4.94 12.64 10.09
C ILE A 9 3.69 11.84 10.42
N ALA A 10 3.57 10.61 9.88
CA ALA A 10 2.46 9.73 10.18
C ALA A 10 2.41 9.35 11.67
N CYS A 11 3.55 9.00 12.28
CA CYS A 11 3.65 8.72 13.71
C CYS A 11 3.20 9.89 14.58
N ALA A 12 3.60 11.12 14.24
CA ALA A 12 3.15 12.33 14.94
C ALA A 12 1.63 12.53 14.80
N ALA A 13 1.05 12.25 13.63
CA ALA A 13 -0.39 12.40 13.39
C ALA A 13 -1.27 11.40 14.16
N VAL A 14 -0.78 10.18 14.40
CA VAL A 14 -1.49 9.15 15.21
C VAL A 14 -1.07 9.12 16.68
N GLY A 15 -0.25 10.06 17.15
CA GLY A 15 0.18 10.13 18.55
C GLY A 15 1.12 9.00 18.98
N LEU A 16 1.81 8.38 18.01
CA LEU A 16 2.79 7.31 18.20
C LEU A 16 4.22 7.83 18.03
N THR A 17 4.55 8.91 18.74
CA THR A 17 5.88 9.54 18.73
C THR A 17 6.95 8.53 19.18
N ASP A 18 8.12 8.53 18.54
CA ASP A 18 9.23 7.59 18.74
C ASP A 18 8.93 6.10 18.47
N ARG A 19 7.78 5.77 17.86
CA ARG A 19 7.40 4.37 17.50
C ARG A 19 7.25 4.13 16.01
N GLU A 20 8.13 4.74 15.21
CA GLU A 20 8.19 4.60 13.76
C GLU A 20 8.21 3.13 13.31
N GLY A 21 9.02 2.30 13.96
CA GLY A 21 9.14 0.87 13.63
C GLY A 21 7.84 0.08 13.81
N ASP A 22 7.03 0.42 14.82
CA ASP A 22 5.73 -0.23 15.04
C ASP A 22 4.71 0.19 13.99
N LEU A 23 4.73 1.46 13.57
CA LEU A 23 3.89 1.95 12.49
C LEU A 23 4.28 1.31 11.16
N LEU A 24 5.59 1.20 10.87
CA LEU A 24 6.08 0.54 9.67
C LEU A 24 5.59 -0.92 9.60
N ARG A 25 5.71 -1.67 10.70
CA ARG A 25 5.24 -3.06 10.77
C ARG A 25 3.74 -3.20 10.56
N LYS A 26 2.95 -2.23 11.03
CA LYS A 26 1.50 -2.18 10.78
C LYS A 26 1.15 -1.83 9.35
N VAL A 27 1.88 -0.91 8.72
CA VAL A 27 1.60 -0.43 7.35
C VAL A 27 2.15 -1.38 6.27
N LEU A 28 3.22 -2.13 6.55
CA LEU A 28 3.82 -3.10 5.64
C LEU A 28 2.81 -4.09 5.02
N PRO A 29 1.99 -4.81 5.82
CA PRO A 29 1.02 -5.77 5.27
C PRO A 29 -0.07 -5.08 4.44
N TRP A 30 -0.48 -3.85 4.80
CA TRP A 30 -1.43 -3.08 3.99
C TRP A 30 -0.84 -2.70 2.62
N SER A 31 0.43 -2.27 2.59
CA SER A 31 1.12 -1.96 1.34
C SER A 31 1.26 -3.20 0.44
N LEU A 32 1.64 -4.35 1.01
CA LEU A 32 1.72 -5.61 0.27
C LEU A 32 0.35 -6.10 -0.19
N GLY A 33 -0.68 -5.98 0.65
CA GLY A 33 -2.06 -6.35 0.31
C GLY A 33 -2.59 -5.53 -0.86
N LEU A 34 -2.42 -4.22 -0.83
CA LEU A 34 -2.81 -3.34 -1.94
C LEU A 34 -2.05 -3.63 -3.23
N LEU A 35 -0.75 -3.94 -3.14
CA LEU A 35 0.05 -4.38 -4.28
C LEU A 35 -0.52 -5.66 -4.88
N LEU A 36 -0.84 -6.65 -4.05
CA LEU A 36 -1.40 -7.92 -4.49
C LEU A 36 -2.78 -7.71 -5.13
N VAL A 37 -3.63 -6.86 -4.54
CA VAL A 37 -4.92 -6.47 -5.13
C VAL A 37 -4.70 -5.83 -6.51
N MET A 38 -3.75 -4.91 -6.65
CA MET A 38 -3.42 -4.33 -7.95
C MET A 38 -2.94 -5.38 -8.95
N CYS A 39 -2.09 -6.34 -8.56
CA CYS A 39 -1.69 -7.45 -9.41
C CYS A 39 -2.89 -8.28 -9.88
N LEU A 40 -3.84 -8.59 -8.98
CA LEU A 40 -5.05 -9.33 -9.33
C LEU A 40 -5.96 -8.54 -10.29
N VAL A 41 -6.09 -7.22 -10.08
CA VAL A 41 -6.86 -6.34 -10.98
C VAL A 41 -6.23 -6.33 -12.37
N VAL A 42 -4.90 -6.21 -12.47
CA VAL A 42 -4.17 -6.24 -13.75
C VAL A 42 -4.30 -7.61 -14.43
N LEU A 43 -4.22 -8.71 -13.67
CA LEU A 43 -4.47 -10.07 -14.19
C LEU A 43 -5.90 -10.24 -14.70
N ALA A 44 -6.89 -9.73 -13.97
CA ALA A 44 -8.28 -9.73 -14.40
C ALA A 44 -8.49 -8.89 -15.68
N GLN A 45 -7.82 -7.74 -15.79
CA GLN A 45 -7.77 -6.93 -17.01
C GLN A 45 -7.09 -7.64 -18.18
N SER A 46 -6.10 -8.49 -17.90
CA SER A 46 -5.43 -9.32 -18.91
C SER A 46 -6.30 -10.47 -19.44
N THR A 47 -7.46 -10.73 -18.83
CA THR A 47 -8.46 -11.70 -19.32
C THR A 47 -9.62 -11.03 -20.06
N VAL A 48 -10.24 -11.76 -20.99
CA VAL A 48 -11.33 -11.31 -21.90
C VAL A 48 -12.52 -10.64 -21.17
N VAL A 49 -12.66 -10.85 -19.86
CA VAL A 49 -13.72 -10.27 -19.03
C VAL A 49 -13.59 -8.75 -18.85
N LEU A 50 -12.36 -8.21 -18.76
CA LEU A 50 -12.11 -6.76 -18.59
C LEU A 50 -11.15 -6.18 -19.64
N GLY A 51 -10.88 -6.91 -20.71
CA GLY A 51 -10.05 -6.45 -21.83
C GLY A 51 -10.62 -5.25 -22.60
N TRP A 52 -11.91 -4.95 -22.41
CA TRP A 52 -12.61 -3.82 -23.05
C TRP A 52 -12.37 -2.47 -22.37
N VAL A 53 -11.69 -2.44 -21.21
CA VAL A 53 -11.44 -1.22 -20.42
C VAL A 53 -10.21 -0.44 -20.93
N LEU A 54 -9.34 -1.09 -21.69
CA LEU A 54 -8.19 -0.49 -22.35
C LEU A 54 -8.39 -0.63 -23.87
N PRO A 55 -8.24 0.45 -24.67
CA PRO A 55 -8.30 0.36 -26.13
C PRO A 55 -7.13 -0.46 -26.71
#